data_AF-A0A5J4P1T1-F1
#
_entry.id   AF-A0A5J4P1T1-F1
#
_cell.length_a   1.000
_cell.length_b   1.000
_cell.length_c   1.000
_cell.angle_alpha   90.00
_cell.angle_beta   90.00
_cell.angle_gamma   90.00
#
_symmetry.space_group_name_H-M   'P 1'
#
loop_
_entity.id
_entity.type
_entity.pdbx_description
1 polymer ?
#
loop_
_entity_poly.entity_id
_entity_poly.type
_entity_poly.pdbx_seq_one_letter_code
_entity_poly.pdbx_strand_id
1 'polypeptide(L)'
;MVRVYNCTGNSDYLTSAGLALLPYTKPVSNGGVLSHVFGQLAFPWYEEYPTEPGYHVLNGFMYSLIGLYDFSQVSLSQDLTSKAEQLWRAGLQTLSVILPLFDSGSGSFYDLSHVLPPLYHPVLASQDWISQVGPNRARWSYHALHIQQLRLLGKLDPVHTSEWVNTANRWSGYMTGLRSPHN
;
A
#
# COMPACT_ATOMS: atom_id res chain seq x y z
N MET A 1 -17.07 6.97 -2.23
CA MET A 1 -17.49 7.96 -3.25
C MET A 1 -17.86 7.29 -4.57
N VAL A 2 -16.93 6.63 -5.29
CA VAL A 2 -17.24 5.93 -6.56
C VAL A 2 -18.41 4.95 -6.44
N ARG A 3 -18.42 4.08 -5.43
CA ARG A 3 -19.54 3.15 -5.18
C ARG A 3 -20.88 3.87 -5.00
N VAL A 4 -20.89 5.02 -4.30
CA VAL A 4 -22.11 5.81 -4.08
C VAL A 4 -22.57 6.47 -5.39
N TYR A 5 -21.65 6.99 -6.19
CA TYR A 5 -21.95 7.47 -7.55
C TYR A 5 -22.60 6.36 -8.39
N ASN A 6 -22.04 5.15 -8.42
CA ASN A 6 -22.59 4.03 -9.19
C ASN A 6 -24.01 3.64 -8.75
N CYS A 7 -24.35 3.80 -7.47
CA CYS A 7 -25.70 3.50 -6.97
C CYS A 7 -26.71 4.64 -7.17
N THR A 8 -26.25 5.90 -7.20
CA THR A 8 -27.14 7.08 -7.13
C THR A 8 -27.18 7.90 -8.41
N GLY A 9 -26.16 7.78 -9.28
CA GLY A 9 -25.94 8.66 -10.42
C GLY A 9 -25.52 10.09 -10.05
N ASN A 10 -25.36 10.42 -8.76
CA ASN A 10 -25.02 11.79 -8.36
C ASN A 10 -23.53 12.08 -8.60
N SER A 11 -23.26 12.97 -9.56
CA SER A 11 -21.91 13.37 -10.00
C SER A 11 -21.07 14.05 -8.92
N ASP A 12 -21.68 14.65 -7.88
CA ASP A 12 -20.95 15.34 -6.81
C ASP A 12 -19.99 14.40 -6.06
N TYR A 13 -20.40 13.14 -5.90
CA TYR A 13 -19.55 12.11 -5.31
C TYR A 13 -18.33 11.82 -6.17
N LEU A 14 -18.47 11.83 -7.51
CA LEU A 14 -17.35 11.58 -8.38
C LEU A 14 -16.45 12.81 -8.51
N THR A 15 -17.00 14.02 -8.58
CA THR A 15 -16.24 15.27 -8.50
C THR A 15 -15.36 15.28 -7.24
N SER A 16 -15.93 14.92 -6.09
CA SER A 16 -15.20 14.80 -4.83
C SER A 16 -14.09 13.74 -4.88
N ALA A 17 -14.36 12.59 -5.50
CA ALA A 17 -13.36 11.55 -5.67
C ALA A 17 -12.21 11.98 -6.63
N GLY A 18 -12.51 12.79 -7.64
CA GLY A 18 -11.52 13.35 -8.54
C GLY A 18 -10.57 14.31 -7.84
N LEU A 19 -11.09 15.16 -6.94
CA LEU A 19 -10.27 16.03 -6.10
C LEU A 19 -9.32 15.24 -5.19
N ALA A 20 -9.74 14.05 -4.75
CA ALA A 20 -8.93 13.17 -3.91
C ALA A 20 -7.71 12.55 -4.65
N LEU A 21 -7.58 12.73 -5.97
CA LEU A 21 -6.37 12.34 -6.72
C LEU A 21 -5.20 13.31 -6.51
N LEU A 22 -5.47 14.57 -6.14
CA LEU A 22 -4.45 15.62 -6.03
C LEU A 22 -3.32 15.29 -5.03
N PRO A 23 -3.58 14.71 -3.84
CA PRO A 23 -2.49 14.36 -2.92
C PRO A 23 -1.52 13.32 -3.47
N TYR A 24 -1.97 12.41 -4.35
CA TYR A 24 -1.12 11.37 -4.95
C TYR A 24 -0.07 11.92 -5.91
N THR A 25 -0.23 13.16 -6.37
CA THR A 25 0.70 13.81 -7.30
C THR A 25 1.64 14.79 -6.60
N LYS A 26 1.53 14.94 -5.28
CA LYS A 26 2.32 15.87 -4.50
C LYS A 26 3.21 15.10 -3.52
N PRO A 27 4.49 15.47 -3.40
CA PRO A 27 5.35 14.89 -2.38
C PRO A 27 4.80 15.19 -0.98
N VAL A 28 5.14 14.34 0.00
CA VAL A 28 4.81 14.54 1.41
C VAL A 28 5.20 15.95 1.91
N SER A 29 6.43 16.39 1.61
CA SER A 29 6.94 17.75 1.89
C SER A 29 6.10 18.90 1.32
N ASN A 30 5.22 18.64 0.35
CA ASN A 30 4.32 19.64 -0.25
C ASN A 30 2.84 19.32 0.02
N GLY A 31 2.55 18.71 1.18
CA GLY A 31 1.19 18.43 1.63
C GLY A 31 0.46 17.35 0.82
N GLY A 32 1.20 16.49 0.14
CA GLY A 32 0.66 15.31 -0.53
C GLY A 32 0.91 14.02 0.24
N VAL A 33 0.80 12.90 -0.47
CA VAL A 33 1.04 11.55 0.06
C VAL A 33 2.11 10.78 -0.72
N LEU A 34 2.68 11.37 -1.76
CA LEU A 34 3.69 10.71 -2.59
C LEU A 34 5.04 10.70 -1.86
N SER A 35 5.57 9.52 -1.63
CA SER A 35 6.97 9.27 -1.27
C SER A 35 7.60 8.32 -2.30
N HIS A 36 8.86 7.95 -2.09
CA HIS A 36 9.58 7.03 -2.96
C HIS A 36 10.39 6.05 -2.12
N VAL A 37 10.20 4.75 -2.37
CA VAL A 37 10.90 3.70 -1.64
C VAL A 37 12.41 3.85 -1.88
N PHE A 38 13.18 3.99 -0.80
CA PHE A 38 14.62 4.27 -0.83
C PHE A 38 15.02 5.51 -1.65
N GLY A 39 14.12 6.49 -1.78
CA GLY A 39 14.35 7.70 -2.59
C GLY A 39 14.41 7.42 -4.11
N GLN A 40 14.05 6.23 -4.57
CA GLN A 40 14.09 5.88 -5.99
C GLN A 40 12.79 6.29 -6.69
N LEU A 41 12.89 7.21 -7.64
CA LEU A 41 11.73 7.71 -8.40
C LEU A 41 10.94 6.62 -9.14
N ALA A 42 11.57 5.48 -9.42
CA ALA A 42 10.93 4.33 -10.04
C ALA A 42 9.94 3.60 -9.13
N PHE A 43 9.99 3.85 -7.82
CA PHE A 43 9.18 3.16 -6.80
C PHE A 43 8.33 4.16 -6.01
N PRO A 44 7.34 4.81 -6.65
CA PRO A 44 6.41 5.70 -5.96
C PRO A 44 5.59 4.93 -4.90
N TRP A 45 5.45 5.55 -3.73
CA TRP A 45 4.64 5.03 -2.64
C TRP A 45 3.62 6.07 -2.19
N TYR A 46 2.42 5.60 -1.84
CA TYR A 46 1.32 6.45 -1.36
C TYR A 46 1.17 6.24 0.14
N GLU A 47 1.69 7.17 0.93
CA GLU A 47 1.82 7.05 2.38
C GLU A 47 0.46 7.09 3.09
N GLU A 48 0.25 6.15 4.03
CA GLU A 48 -0.83 6.21 5.00
C GLU A 48 -0.60 7.33 6.02
N TYR A 49 0.65 7.45 6.48
CA TYR A 49 1.12 8.51 7.36
C TYR A 49 2.16 9.32 6.58
N PRO A 50 1.82 10.53 6.11
CA PRO A 50 2.72 11.34 5.27
C PRO A 50 3.86 11.92 6.12
N THR A 51 4.85 11.08 6.42
CA THR A 51 6.07 11.42 7.17
C THR A 51 7.29 11.49 6.25
N GLU A 52 8.32 12.21 6.68
CA GLU A 52 9.63 12.23 6.01
C GLU A 52 10.73 11.87 7.02
N PRO A 53 11.45 10.74 6.85
CA PRO A 53 11.23 9.70 5.83
C PRO A 53 9.88 8.98 6.00
N GLY A 54 9.34 8.46 4.89
CA GLY A 54 8.08 7.72 4.88
C GLY A 54 8.21 6.35 5.52
N TYR A 55 7.21 5.89 6.30
CA TYR A 55 7.24 4.57 6.92
C TYR A 55 6.93 3.44 5.93
N HIS A 56 6.26 3.75 4.82
CA HIS A 56 5.85 2.78 3.79
C HIS A 56 4.93 1.68 4.35
N VAL A 57 3.81 2.08 4.97
CA VAL A 57 2.84 1.15 5.55
C VAL A 57 2.11 0.36 4.47
N LEU A 58 2.17 -0.97 4.53
CA LEU A 58 1.71 -1.85 3.45
C LEU A 58 0.19 -1.81 3.22
N ASN A 59 -0.59 -1.92 4.30
CA ASN A 59 -2.05 -2.02 4.20
C ASN A 59 -2.67 -0.73 3.63
N GLY A 60 -2.19 0.45 4.08
CA GLY A 60 -2.64 1.74 3.56
C GLY A 60 -2.29 1.92 2.09
N PHE A 61 -1.07 1.52 1.68
CA PHE A 61 -0.69 1.56 0.27
C PHE A 61 -1.61 0.68 -0.59
N MET A 62 -1.88 -0.56 -0.20
CA MET A 62 -2.78 -1.44 -0.97
C MET A 62 -4.23 -0.90 -1.02
N TYR A 63 -4.74 -0.28 0.04
CA TYR A 63 -6.04 0.40 -0.01
C TYR A 63 -6.06 1.56 -0.98
N SER A 64 -4.98 2.34 -1.04
CA SER A 64 -4.86 3.44 -1.99
C SER A 64 -4.94 2.94 -3.43
N LEU A 65 -4.31 1.80 -3.75
CA LEU A 65 -4.38 1.15 -5.07
C LEU A 65 -5.81 0.69 -5.41
N ILE A 66 -6.54 0.12 -4.45
CA ILE A 66 -7.94 -0.27 -4.65
C ILE A 66 -8.81 0.97 -4.94
N GLY A 67 -8.58 2.09 -4.25
CA GLY A 67 -9.28 3.34 -4.50
C GLY A 67 -8.97 3.96 -5.86
N LEU A 68 -7.70 3.96 -6.27
CA LEU A 68 -7.28 4.38 -7.60
C LEU A 68 -7.88 3.50 -8.70
N TYR A 69 -7.93 2.18 -8.47
CA TYR A 69 -8.62 1.25 -9.37
C TYR A 69 -10.10 1.62 -9.49
N ASP A 70 -10.84 1.71 -8.38
CA ASP A 70 -12.26 2.05 -8.40
C ASP A 70 -12.52 3.33 -9.22
N PHE A 71 -11.70 4.37 -9.03
CA PHE A 71 -11.83 5.63 -9.78
C PHE A 71 -11.45 5.47 -11.26
N SER A 72 -10.43 4.67 -11.59
CA SER A 72 -10.05 4.41 -12.99
C SER A 72 -11.13 3.70 -13.82
N GLN A 73 -12.14 3.10 -13.17
CA GLN A 73 -13.21 2.36 -13.86
C GLN A 73 -14.45 3.22 -14.21
N VAL A 74 -14.42 4.54 -13.96
CA VAL A 74 -15.55 5.44 -14.27
C VAL A 74 -15.30 6.32 -15.49
N SER A 75 -16.36 6.73 -16.20
CA SER A 75 -16.27 7.36 -17.53
C SER A 75 -16.54 8.87 -17.60
N LEU A 76 -16.60 9.58 -16.47
CA LEU A 76 -17.05 10.98 -16.44
C LEU A 76 -15.95 12.01 -16.81
N SER A 77 -14.67 11.69 -16.66
CA SER A 77 -13.57 12.56 -17.05
C SER A 77 -12.39 11.74 -17.54
N GLN A 78 -12.14 11.78 -18.85
CA GLN A 78 -11.06 10.99 -19.47
C GLN A 78 -9.69 11.31 -18.84
N ASP A 79 -9.40 12.58 -18.57
CA ASP A 79 -8.11 13.00 -18.01
C ASP A 79 -7.90 12.50 -16.58
N LEU A 80 -8.91 12.64 -15.71
CA LEU A 80 -8.82 12.17 -14.33
C LEU A 80 -8.80 10.64 -14.24
N THR A 81 -9.61 9.95 -15.04
CA THR A 81 -9.61 8.49 -15.13
C THR A 81 -8.25 7.98 -15.62
N SER A 82 -7.69 8.58 -16.67
CA SER A 82 -6.36 8.24 -17.18
C SER A 82 -5.26 8.52 -16.14
N LYS A 83 -5.39 9.61 -15.37
CA LYS A 83 -4.46 9.94 -14.28
C LYS A 83 -4.50 8.91 -13.16
N ALA A 84 -5.70 8.51 -12.73
CA ALA A 84 -5.88 7.47 -11.72
C ALA A 84 -5.31 6.13 -12.19
N GLU A 85 -5.52 5.76 -13.46
CA GLU A 85 -4.94 4.55 -14.05
C GLU A 85 -3.41 4.59 -14.06
N GLN A 86 -2.79 5.72 -14.43
CA GLN A 86 -1.33 5.88 -14.40
C GLN A 86 -0.76 5.72 -12.99
N LEU A 87 -1.39 6.35 -12.00
CA LEU A 87 -1.01 6.21 -10.59
C LEU A 87 -1.17 4.76 -10.14
N TRP A 88 -2.30 4.15 -10.44
CA TRP A 88 -2.58 2.75 -10.10
C TRP A 88 -1.49 1.82 -10.66
N ARG A 89 -1.20 1.90 -11.97
CA ARG A 89 -0.19 1.06 -12.63
C ARG A 89 1.21 1.26 -12.04
N ALA A 90 1.62 2.50 -11.77
CA ALA A 90 2.91 2.78 -11.14
C ALA A 90 3.01 2.20 -9.72
N GLY A 91 1.91 2.29 -8.96
CA GLY A 91 1.81 1.70 -7.63
C GLY A 91 1.81 0.17 -7.63
N LEU A 92 1.14 -0.49 -8.59
CA LEU A 92 1.18 -1.95 -8.74
C LEU A 92 2.59 -2.46 -9.05
N GLN A 93 3.30 -1.77 -9.96
CA GLN A 93 4.69 -2.09 -10.28
C GLN A 93 5.58 -1.98 -9.03
N THR A 94 5.38 -0.92 -8.25
CA THR A 94 6.11 -0.73 -6.98
C THR A 94 5.77 -1.83 -5.99
N LEU A 95 4.49 -2.18 -5.83
CA LEU A 95 4.05 -3.24 -4.94
C LEU A 95 4.75 -4.56 -5.28
N SER A 96 4.75 -5.00 -6.54
CA SER A 96 5.39 -6.25 -6.97
C SER A 96 6.90 -6.28 -6.63
N VAL A 97 7.63 -5.19 -6.87
CA VAL A 97 9.07 -5.15 -6.59
C VAL A 97 9.37 -5.13 -5.09
N ILE A 98 8.55 -4.42 -4.30
CA ILE A 98 8.84 -4.14 -2.89
C ILE A 98 8.19 -5.16 -1.95
N LEU A 99 7.12 -5.85 -2.37
CA LEU A 99 6.37 -6.83 -1.56
C LEU A 99 7.25 -7.88 -0.85
N PRO A 100 8.32 -8.43 -1.46
CA PRO A 100 9.21 -9.36 -0.76
C PRO A 100 9.83 -8.81 0.53
N LEU A 101 10.05 -7.49 0.63
CA LEU A 101 10.60 -6.85 1.83
C LEU A 101 9.65 -6.91 3.03
N PHE A 102 8.36 -7.16 2.80
CA PHE A 102 7.36 -7.32 3.85
C PHE A 102 7.21 -8.76 4.33
N ASP A 103 7.91 -9.73 3.74
CA ASP A 103 7.83 -11.15 4.14
C ASP A 103 8.93 -11.48 5.15
N SER A 104 8.54 -11.89 6.36
CA SER A 104 9.49 -12.28 7.42
C SER A 104 9.82 -13.77 7.44
N GLY A 105 9.26 -14.56 6.53
CA GLY A 105 9.34 -16.02 6.55
C GLY A 105 8.45 -16.70 7.59
N SER A 106 7.72 -15.94 8.41
CA SER A 106 6.81 -16.46 9.45
C SER A 106 5.62 -15.55 9.76
N GLY A 107 5.39 -14.55 8.92
CA GLY A 107 4.43 -13.47 9.05
C GLY A 107 4.78 -12.34 8.07
N SER A 108 4.06 -11.22 8.14
CA SER A 108 4.44 -10.02 7.38
C SER A 108 4.77 -8.84 8.28
N PHE A 109 5.58 -7.92 7.77
CA PHE A 109 5.83 -6.62 8.39
C PHE A 109 4.67 -5.66 8.09
N TYR A 110 4.44 -4.73 9.02
CA TYR A 110 3.44 -3.68 8.88
C TYR A 110 3.94 -2.56 7.96
N ASP A 111 5.22 -2.22 8.11
CA ASP A 111 5.91 -1.13 7.44
C ASP A 111 7.40 -1.50 7.17
N LEU A 112 8.13 -0.61 6.51
CA LEU A 112 9.54 -0.78 6.18
C LEU A 112 10.50 -0.04 7.12
N SER A 113 10.06 0.38 8.31
CA SER A 113 10.89 1.11 9.28
C SER A 113 12.27 0.48 9.54
N HIS A 114 12.36 -0.84 9.51
CA HIS A 114 13.59 -1.62 9.76
C HIS A 114 14.63 -1.61 8.65
N VAL A 115 14.27 -1.20 7.43
CA VAL A 115 15.21 -1.05 6.30
C VAL A 115 15.48 0.42 5.97
N LEU A 116 14.86 1.34 6.72
CA LEU A 116 15.06 2.77 6.55
C LEU A 116 16.14 3.27 7.51
N PRO A 117 16.84 4.37 7.16
CA PRO A 117 17.76 5.01 8.08
C PRO A 117 17.07 5.32 9.41
N PRO A 118 17.74 5.17 10.56
CA PRO A 118 17.22 5.51 11.88
C PRO A 118 17.13 7.04 12.04
N LEU A 119 16.28 7.68 11.25
CA LEU A 119 15.94 9.09 11.36
C LEU A 119 14.65 9.16 12.16
N TYR A 120 14.80 9.41 13.46
CA TYR A 120 13.81 9.92 14.41
C TYR A 120 12.44 9.22 14.41
N HIS A 121 12.15 8.46 15.48
CA HIS A 121 10.83 7.87 15.77
C HIS A 121 10.08 8.80 16.74
N PRO A 122 9.36 9.86 16.30
CA PRO A 122 8.92 10.91 17.24
C PRO A 122 7.63 10.51 17.98
N VAL A 123 6.95 9.44 17.55
CA VAL A 123 5.60 9.12 18.01
C VAL A 123 5.55 8.00 19.06
N LEU A 124 6.67 7.31 19.35
CA LEU A 124 6.69 6.18 20.29
C LEU A 124 7.79 6.28 21.35
N ALA A 125 8.21 7.47 21.77
CA ALA A 125 9.16 7.66 22.87
C ALA A 125 8.61 7.28 24.27
N SER A 126 7.70 6.31 24.36
CA SER A 126 7.25 5.66 25.59
C SER A 126 7.90 4.28 25.74
N GLN A 127 8.83 4.20 26.71
CA GLN A 127 9.22 3.02 27.51
C GLN A 127 9.19 1.65 26.81
N ASP A 128 9.98 1.46 25.76
CA ASP A 128 10.68 0.20 25.46
C ASP A 128 11.49 0.39 24.18
N TRP A 129 12.66 0.99 24.32
CA TRP A 129 13.54 1.32 23.19
C TRP A 129 13.96 0.08 22.39
N ILE A 130 14.07 -1.11 23.02
CA ILE A 130 14.39 -2.38 22.35
C ILE A 130 13.27 -2.82 21.39
N SER A 131 12.00 -2.55 21.71
CA SER A 131 10.87 -2.84 20.83
C SER A 131 10.74 -1.86 19.66
N GLN A 132 11.57 -0.81 19.63
CA GLN A 132 11.56 0.25 18.61
C GLN A 132 12.72 0.16 17.62
N VAL A 133 13.63 -0.83 17.77
CA VAL A 133 14.77 -1.03 16.86
C VAL A 133 14.55 -2.22 15.91
N GLY A 134 13.64 -3.13 16.24
CA GLY A 134 13.33 -4.31 15.44
C GLY A 134 12.27 -4.05 14.37
N PRO A 135 12.13 -4.96 13.37
CA PRO A 135 11.04 -4.89 12.39
C PRO A 135 9.66 -4.79 13.02
N ASN A 136 8.88 -3.79 12.58
CA ASN A 136 7.49 -3.64 12.97
C ASN A 136 6.66 -4.76 12.33
N ARG A 137 6.48 -5.86 13.06
CA ARG A 137 5.68 -7.00 12.61
C ARG A 137 4.19 -6.67 12.65
N ALA A 138 3.49 -7.01 11.58
CA ALA A 138 2.05 -6.91 11.55
C ALA A 138 1.45 -7.89 12.58
N ARG A 139 0.56 -7.40 13.45
CA ARG A 139 -0.29 -8.28 14.27
C ARG A 139 -1.11 -9.18 13.34
N TRP A 140 -1.54 -10.34 13.83
CA TRP A 140 -2.25 -11.33 13.01
C TRP A 140 -3.49 -10.79 12.27
N SER A 141 -4.20 -9.80 12.84
CA SER A 141 -5.30 -9.12 12.14
C SER A 141 -4.83 -8.36 10.90
N TYR A 142 -3.71 -7.61 10.98
CA TYR A 142 -3.11 -6.93 9.84
C TYR A 142 -2.48 -7.92 8.85
N HIS A 143 -1.87 -9.01 9.33
CA HIS A 143 -1.38 -10.06 8.46
C HIS A 143 -2.51 -10.68 7.62
N ALA A 144 -3.65 -11.00 8.26
CA ALA A 144 -4.85 -11.48 7.58
C ALA A 144 -5.42 -10.44 6.59
N LEU A 145 -5.39 -9.16 6.96
CA LEU A 145 -5.78 -8.07 6.06
C LEU A 145 -4.87 -8.02 4.82
N HIS A 146 -3.55 -8.11 4.99
CA HIS A 146 -2.63 -8.10 3.86
C HIS A 146 -2.91 -9.25 2.88
N ILE A 147 -3.20 -10.45 3.40
CA ILE A 147 -3.60 -11.62 2.58
C ILE A 147 -4.86 -11.31 1.76
N GLN A 148 -5.88 -10.70 2.38
CA GLN A 148 -7.13 -10.35 1.69
C GLN A 148 -6.91 -9.29 0.60
N GLN A 149 -6.11 -8.27 0.90
CA GLN A 149 -5.77 -7.21 -0.05
C GLN A 149 -4.98 -7.75 -1.26
N LEU A 150 -3.97 -8.60 -1.05
CA LEU A 150 -3.23 -9.25 -2.14
C LEU A 150 -4.12 -10.12 -3.02
N ARG A 151 -5.03 -10.90 -2.41
CA ARG A 151 -6.01 -11.71 -3.17
C ARG A 151 -6.98 -10.85 -3.96
N LEU A 152 -7.38 -9.70 -3.43
CA LEU A 152 -8.23 -8.75 -4.15
C LEU A 152 -7.46 -8.12 -5.32
N LEU A 153 -6.29 -7.53 -5.07
CA LEU A 153 -5.45 -6.92 -6.10
C LEU A 153 -5.09 -7.91 -7.20
N GLY A 154 -4.81 -9.17 -6.85
CA GLY A 154 -4.56 -10.22 -7.85
C GLY A 154 -5.75 -10.53 -8.76
N LYS A 155 -6.99 -10.21 -8.36
CA LYS A 155 -8.15 -10.28 -9.25
C LYS A 155 -8.28 -9.06 -10.16
N LEU A 156 -7.77 -7.91 -9.72
CA LEU A 156 -7.87 -6.64 -10.45
C LEU A 156 -6.72 -6.48 -11.46
N ASP A 157 -5.57 -7.10 -11.20
CA ASP A 157 -4.38 -7.05 -12.05
C ASP A 157 -3.87 -8.45 -12.44
N PRO A 158 -4.24 -8.94 -13.64
CA PRO A 158 -3.77 -10.22 -14.15
C PRO A 158 -2.25 -10.29 -14.38
N VAL A 159 -1.53 -9.16 -14.48
CA VAL A 159 -0.10 -9.15 -14.78
C VAL A 159 0.72 -9.68 -13.59
N HIS A 160 0.41 -9.22 -12.38
CA HIS A 160 1.13 -9.61 -11.16
C HIS A 160 0.40 -10.68 -10.31
N THR A 161 -0.77 -11.14 -10.77
CA THR A 161 -1.65 -12.05 -10.02
C THR A 161 -0.93 -13.28 -9.45
N SER A 162 -0.08 -13.92 -10.25
CA SER A 162 0.63 -15.14 -9.86
C SER A 162 1.54 -14.91 -8.65
N GLU A 163 2.29 -13.81 -8.65
CA GLU A 163 3.19 -13.44 -7.56
C GLU A 163 2.42 -13.15 -6.27
N TRP A 164 1.36 -12.34 -6.36
CA TRP A 164 0.59 -11.92 -5.19
C TRP A 164 -0.25 -13.05 -4.60
N VAL A 165 -0.83 -13.92 -5.44
CA VAL A 165 -1.53 -15.13 -4.97
C VAL A 165 -0.55 -16.10 -4.32
N ASN A 166 0.65 -16.29 -4.88
CA ASN A 166 1.68 -17.14 -4.27
C ASN A 166 2.12 -16.60 -2.90
N THR A 167 2.35 -15.28 -2.79
CA THR A 167 2.68 -14.64 -1.51
C THR A 167 1.51 -14.76 -0.52
N ALA A 168 0.28 -14.51 -0.95
CA ALA A 168 -0.91 -14.66 -0.10
C ALA A 168 -1.11 -16.10 0.39
N ASN A 169 -0.82 -17.11 -0.45
CA ASN A 169 -0.88 -18.52 -0.06
C ASN A 169 0.19 -18.87 0.98
N ARG A 170 1.44 -18.43 0.74
CA ARG A 170 2.53 -18.60 1.71
C ARG A 170 2.21 -17.95 3.04
N TRP A 171 1.71 -16.70 3.03
CA TRP A 171 1.27 -15.97 4.22
C TRP A 171 0.09 -16.65 4.92
N SER A 172 -0.85 -17.22 4.17
CA SER A 172 -1.92 -18.04 4.77
C SER A 172 -1.37 -19.24 5.54
N GLY A 173 -0.25 -19.83 5.10
CA GLY A 173 0.45 -20.87 5.84
C GLY A 173 1.07 -20.39 7.16
N TYR A 174 1.56 -19.15 7.21
CA TYR A 174 2.12 -18.60 8.45
C TYR A 174 1.07 -18.50 9.57
N MET A 175 -0.20 -18.27 9.21
CA MET A 175 -1.33 -18.27 10.15
C MET A 175 -1.55 -19.64 10.84
N THR A 176 -1.03 -20.73 10.28
CA THR A 176 -1.13 -22.08 10.85
C THR A 176 0.19 -22.58 11.45
N GLY A 177 1.19 -21.69 11.57
CA GLY A 177 2.49 -22.00 12.15
C GLY A 177 3.54 -22.50 11.15
N LEU A 178 3.23 -22.55 9.85
CA LEU A 178 4.24 -22.82 8.82
C LEU A 178 5.27 -21.69 8.77
N ARG A 179 6.47 -22.02 8.30
CA ARG A 179 7.57 -21.07 8.08
C ARG A 179 8.20 -21.33 6.73
N SER A 180 8.82 -20.31 6.17
CA SER A 180 9.70 -20.48 5.01
C SER A 180 10.85 -21.45 5.33
N PRO A 181 11.33 -22.23 4.35
CA PRO A 181 12.47 -23.11 4.53
C PRO A 181 13.72 -22.37 5.02
N HIS A 182 14.56 -23.06 5.79
CA HIS A 182 15.92 -22.62 6.14
C HIS A 182 16.93 -23.50 5.39
N ASN A 183 18.16 -23.00 5.21
CA ASN A 183 19.25 -23.68 4.52
C ASN A 183 20.05 -24.63 5.43
#